data_AF-A0AA42B190-F1
#
_entry.id   AF-A0AA42B190-F1
#
_cell.length_a   1.000
_cell.length_b   1.000
_cell.length_c   1.000
_cell.angle_alpha   90.00
_cell.angle_beta   90.00
_cell.angle_gamma   90.00
#
_symmetry.space_group_name_H-M   'P 1'
#
loop_
_entity.id
_entity.type
_entity.pdbx_description
1 polymer ?
#
loop_
_entity_poly.entity_id
_entity_poly.type
_entity_poly.pdbx_seq_one_letter_code
_entity_poly.pdbx_strand_id
1 'polypeptide(L)' 'MDVIQKPSLYGFENVKQGCCGSGRFELSYLCHRDNPLTCKDANKYAFWDAIHPSEKLHSIVGKNMVKTSLAEFV' A
#
# COMPACT_ATOMS: atom_id res chain seq x y z
N MET A 1 5.06 3.17 -11.07
CA MET A 1 6.17 3.94 -10.46
C MET A 1 5.71 5.30 -9.94
N ASP A 2 4.71 5.94 -10.56
CA ASP A 2 4.18 7.25 -10.15
C ASP A 2 3.72 7.35 -8.70
N VAL A 3 3.12 6.31 -8.13
CA VAL A 3 2.71 6.30 -6.72
C VAL A 3 3.90 6.55 -5.79
N ILE A 4 5.08 6.00 -6.11
CA ILE A 4 6.30 6.16 -5.30
C ILE A 4 6.92 7.54 -5.54
N GLN A 5 6.91 8.04 -6.77
CA GLN A 5 7.52 9.33 -7.12
C GLN A 5 6.66 10.52 -6.72
N LYS A 6 5.33 10.37 -6.74
CA LYS A 6 4.33 11.43 -6.49
C LYS A 6 3.23 10.95 -5.54
N PRO A 7 3.58 10.52 -4.31
CA PRO A 7 2.65 9.89 -3.37
C PRO A 7 1.44 10.75 -3.01
N SER A 8 1.63 12.07 -2.89
CA SER A 8 0.57 13.02 -2.55
C SER A 8 -0.57 13.05 -3.57
N LEU A 9 -0.29 12.82 -4.86
CA LEU A 9 -1.33 12.75 -5.91
C LEU A 9 -2.28 11.56 -5.71
N TYR A 10 -1.83 10.54 -5.00
CA TYR A 10 -2.60 9.35 -4.65
C TYR A 10 -3.04 9.36 -3.18
N GLY A 11 -2.77 10.46 -2.46
CA GLY A 11 -3.08 10.65 -1.04
C GLY A 11 -2.30 9.73 -0.11
N PHE A 12 -1.07 9.35 -0.47
CA PHE A 12 -0.15 8.66 0.44
C PHE A 12 0.82 9.64 1.07
N GLU A 13 1.15 9.40 2.34
CA GLU A 13 2.17 10.13 3.11
C GLU A 13 3.49 9.34 3.16
N ASN A 14 3.42 8.00 3.13
CA ASN A 14 4.59 7.13 3.16
C ASN A 14 4.54 6.05 2.07
N VAL A 15 5.64 5.97 1.30
CA VAL A 15 5.86 4.99 0.23
C VAL A 15 7.15 4.18 0.41
N LYS A 16 7.91 4.44 1.48
CA LYS A 16 9.21 3.80 1.71
C LYS A 16 9.15 2.72 2.79
N GLN A 17 8.18 2.82 3.70
CA GLN A 17 7.99 1.93 4.83
C GLN A 17 6.55 1.42 4.82
N GLY A 18 6.36 0.18 5.27
CA GLY A 18 5.04 -0.41 5.48
C GLY A 18 4.32 0.22 6.68
N CYS A 19 2.98 0.16 6.68
CA CYS A 19 2.19 0.54 7.85
C CYS A 19 2.51 -0.33 9.07
N CYS A 20 2.77 -1.62 8.84
CA CYS A 20 3.22 -2.53 9.88
C CYS A 20 4.74 -2.46 10.08
N GLY A 21 5.15 -2.45 11.36
CA GLY A 21 6.50 -2.77 11.77
C GLY A 21 7.43 -1.56 11.76
N SER A 22 8.75 -1.82 11.89
CA SER A 22 9.75 -0.76 11.88
C SER A 22 10.19 -0.35 10.46
N GLY A 23 9.56 -0.90 9.41
CA GLY A 23 9.92 -0.67 8.02
C GLY A 23 11.19 -1.38 7.57
N ARG A 24 11.48 -2.55 8.14
CA ARG A 24 12.62 -3.39 7.77
C ARG A 24 12.14 -4.64 7.04
N PHE A 25 12.00 -5.74 7.77
CA PHE A 25 11.70 -7.07 7.24
C PHE A 25 10.54 -7.74 8.01
N GLU A 26 9.68 -6.94 8.63
CA GLU A 26 8.49 -7.45 9.32
C GLU A 26 7.45 -7.90 8.30
N LEU A 27 6.98 -9.14 8.45
CA LEU A 27 6.05 -9.82 7.56
C LEU A 27 5.13 -10.75 8.38
N SER A 28 4.01 -11.16 7.79
CA SER A 28 3.15 -12.24 8.30
C SER A 28 2.76 -12.03 9.78
N TYR A 29 3.04 -12.98 10.66
CA TYR A 29 2.68 -12.94 12.09
C TYR A 29 3.18 -11.69 12.84
N LEU A 30 4.32 -11.15 12.42
CA LEU A 30 4.84 -9.90 12.99
C LEU A 30 3.96 -8.69 12.61
N CYS A 31 3.10 -8.83 11.62
CA CYS A 31 2.20 -7.81 11.12
C CYS A 31 0.73 -8.12 11.38
N HIS A 32 0.25 -7.62 12.51
CA HIS A 32 -1.15 -7.66 12.89
C HIS A 32 -1.56 -6.34 13.55
N ARG A 33 -2.87 -6.13 13.69
CA ARG A 33 -3.45 -4.87 14.19
C ARG A 33 -2.99 -4.51 15.60
N ASP A 34 -2.79 -5.51 16.46
CA ASP A 34 -2.43 -5.32 17.87
C ASP A 34 -0.92 -5.12 18.10
N ASN A 35 -0.10 -5.21 17.04
CA ASN A 35 1.32 -4.89 17.15
C ASN A 35 1.47 -3.36 17.41
N PRO A 36 2.19 -2.94 18.47
CA PRO A 36 2.36 -1.53 18.80
C PRO A 36 3.08 -0.71 17.72
N LEU A 37 3.77 -1.36 16.79
CA LEU A 37 4.43 -0.73 15.65
C LEU A 37 3.53 -0.62 14.42
N THR A 38 2.30 -1.12 14.47
CA THR A 38 1.34 -0.94 13.36
C THR A 38 0.78 0.47 13.37
N CYS A 39 0.79 1.11 12.19
CA CYS A 39 0.31 2.47 12.01
C CYS A 39 -1.21 2.58 12.30
N LYS A 40 -1.66 3.78 12.67
CA LYS A 40 -3.09 4.03 12.98
C LYS A 40 -3.99 4.08 11.75
N ASP A 41 -3.44 4.43 10.59
CA ASP A 41 -4.19 4.61 9.35
C ASP A 41 -3.39 4.09 8.15
N ALA A 42 -3.71 2.87 7.71
CA ALA A 42 -3.07 2.21 6.58
C ALA A 42 -3.32 2.93 5.24
N ASN A 43 -4.33 3.80 5.13
CA ASN A 43 -4.61 4.52 3.88
C ASN A 43 -3.58 5.63 3.57
N LYS A 44 -2.77 6.00 4.56
CA LYS A 44 -1.66 6.94 4.40
C LYS A 44 -0.38 6.25 3.92
N TYR A 45 -0.33 4.93 3.96
CA TYR A 45 0.82 4.14 3.57
C TYR A 45 0.53 3.40 2.27
N ALA A 46 1.48 3.43 1.34
CA ALA A 46 1.35 2.69 0.08
C ALA A 46 1.54 1.18 0.27
N PHE A 47 2.29 0.78 1.31
CA PHE A 47 2.58 -0.61 1.63
C PHE A 47 2.02 -0.98 3.00
N TRP A 48 1.51 -2.20 3.12
CA TRP A 48 1.10 -2.78 4.40
C TRP A 48 2.32 -3.24 5.19
N ASP A 49 3.21 -4.01 4.55
CA ASP A 49 4.44 -4.53 5.13
C ASP A 49 5.61 -4.34 4.15
N ALA A 50 6.72 -5.06 4.33
CA ALA A 50 7.91 -4.90 3.49
C ALA A 50 7.72 -5.31 2.02
N ILE A 51 6.71 -6.11 1.67
CA ILE A 51 6.52 -6.63 0.31
C ILE A 51 5.09 -6.49 -0.24
N HIS A 52 4.09 -6.34 0.63
CA HIS A 52 2.68 -6.26 0.23
C HIS A 52 2.20 -4.80 0.16
N PRO A 53 1.49 -4.42 -0.92
CA PRO A 53 0.78 -3.15 -1.00
C PRO A 53 -0.29 -3.02 0.10
N SER A 54 -0.62 -1.79 0.48
CA SER A 54 -1.83 -1.55 1.27
C SER A 54 -3.08 -1.80 0.44
N GLU A 55 -4.22 -2.03 1.11
CA GLU A 55 -5.52 -2.20 0.44
C GLU A 55 -5.83 -1.04 -0.52
N LYS A 56 -5.52 0.20 -0.10
CA LYS A 56 -5.73 1.39 -0.94
C LYS A 56 -4.88 1.34 -2.20
N LEU A 57 -3.59 0.98 -2.11
CA LEU A 57 -2.76 0.87 -3.30
C LEU A 57 -3.25 -0.27 -4.21
N HIS A 58 -3.63 -1.41 -3.64
CA HIS A 58 -4.25 -2.50 -4.39
C HIS A 58 -5.51 -2.05 -5.14
N SER A 59 -6.38 -1.27 -4.50
CA SER A 59 -7.60 -0.74 -5.13
C SER A 59 -7.29 0.22 -6.29
N ILE A 60 -6.30 1.09 -6.14
CA ILE A 60 -5.87 2.01 -7.21
C ILE A 60 -5.37 1.23 -8.42
N VAL A 61 -4.51 0.22 -8.20
CA VAL A 61 -3.97 -0.62 -9.26
C VAL A 61 -5.10 -1.40 -9.95
N GLY A 62 -5.97 -2.06 -9.18
CA GLY A 62 -7.11 -2.81 -9.72
C GLY A 62 -8.04 -1.93 -10.56
N LYS A 63 -8.40 -0.74 -10.07
CA LYS A 63 -9.20 0.23 -10.84
C LYS A 63 -8.51 0.69 -12.11
N ASN A 64 -7.19 0.88 -12.08
CA ASN A 64 -6.44 1.24 -13.27
C ASN A 64 -6.46 0.09 -14.29
N MET A 65 -6.20 -1.14 -13.85
CA MET A 65 -6.25 -2.33 -14.72
C MET A 65 -7.63 -2.54 -15.34
N VAL A 66 -8.71 -2.33 -14.58
CA VAL A 66 -10.08 -2.41 -15.13
C VAL A 66 -10.29 -1.38 -16.24
N LYS A 67 -9.81 -0.15 -16.05
CA LYS A 67 -10.01 0.95 -17.01
C LYS A 67 -9.11 0.89 -18.23
N THR A 68 -7.96 0.22 -18.14
CA THR A 68 -6.96 0.21 -19.22
C THR A 68 -6.96 -1.15 -19.91
N SER A 69 -6.48 -2.18 -19.23
CA SER A 69 -6.26 -3.50 -19.82
C SER A 69 -7.54 -4.31 -19.97
N LEU A 70 -8.42 -4.32 -18.95
CA LEU A 70 -9.64 -5.12 -19.03
C LEU A 70 -10.71 -4.48 -19.89
N ALA A 71 -10.65 -3.15 -20.11
CA ALA A 71 -11.57 -2.43 -20.99
C ALA A 71 -11.54 -2.94 -22.45
N GLU A 72 -10.46 -3.61 -22.87
CA GLU A 72 -10.37 -4.24 -24.20
C GLU A 72 -11.27 -5.48 -24.34
N PHE A 73 -11.73 -6.06 -23.22
CA PHE A 73 -12.50 -7.30 -23.17
C PHE A 73 -13.98 -7.08 -22.81
N VAL A 74 -14.42 -5.83 -22.64
CA VAL A 74 -15.81 -5.46 -22.28
C VAL A 74 -16.48 -4.68 -23.40
#